data_AF-H2DN60-F1
#
_entry.id   AF-H2DN60-F1
#
_cell.length_a   1.000
_cell.length_b   1.000
_cell.length_c   1.000
_cell.angle_alpha   90.00
_cell.angle_beta   90.00
_cell.angle_gamma   90.00
#
_symmetry.space_group_name_H-M   'P 1'
#
loop_
_entity.id
_entity.type
_entity.pdbx_description
1 polymer ?
#
loop_
_entity_poly.entity_id
_entity_poly.type
_entity_poly.pdbx_seq_one_letter_code
_entity_poly.pdbx_strand_id
1 'polypeptide(L)'
;LPVIQGSALKALEGDSKYEDIIMELMDTVDSYIPEPERDTDKPLLLPVEDVFSITGRGTVASGRIDRGTVRVNDEIEIVGIRDEIKKAVVTGVEMFRKQLDEGLAGDNVGVLLRGVQRDEIERGQVIAKPGSINPHTKFKGE
;
A
#
# COMPACT_ATOMS: atom_id res chain seq x y z
N LEU A 1 -9.87 -15.17 21.33
CA LEU A 1 -8.47 -14.77 21.08
C LEU A 1 -7.57 -15.91 21.52
N PRO A 2 -6.97 -16.63 20.55
CA PRO A 2 -5.95 -17.61 20.84
C PRO A 2 -4.73 -16.96 21.51
N VAL A 3 -4.10 -17.68 22.43
CA VAL A 3 -2.86 -17.26 23.09
C VAL A 3 -1.91 -18.44 23.08
N ILE A 4 -0.75 -18.26 22.44
CA ILE A 4 0.27 -19.29 22.28
C ILE A 4 1.51 -18.86 23.07
N GLN A 5 2.00 -19.76 23.92
CA GLN A 5 3.13 -19.48 24.80
C GLN A 5 4.42 -20.02 24.19
N GLY A 6 5.33 -19.12 23.79
CA GLY A 6 6.58 -19.48 23.13
C GLY A 6 7.75 -18.56 23.50
N SER A 7 8.86 -18.71 22.77
CA SER A 7 10.04 -17.86 22.89
C SER A 7 10.62 -17.60 21.50
N ALA A 8 10.42 -16.38 20.98
CA ALA A 8 10.93 -15.99 19.66
C ALA A 8 12.46 -16.03 19.61
N LEU A 9 13.14 -15.71 20.72
CA LEU A 9 14.61 -15.77 20.80
C LEU A 9 15.12 -17.20 20.60
N LYS A 10 14.57 -18.17 21.35
CA LYS A 10 15.02 -19.57 21.25
C LYS A 10 14.69 -20.21 19.91
N ALA A 11 13.53 -19.87 19.32
CA ALA A 11 13.21 -20.27 17.95
C ALA A 11 14.26 -19.72 16.96
N LEU A 12 14.64 -18.44 17.09
CA LEU A 12 15.67 -17.83 16.24
C LEU A 12 17.07 -18.45 16.46
N GLU A 13 17.36 -18.95 17.66
CA GLU A 13 18.58 -19.68 18.01
C GLU A 13 18.57 -21.16 17.54
N GLY A 14 17.45 -21.64 16.98
CA GLY A 14 17.33 -22.99 16.41
C GLY A 14 16.84 -24.07 17.37
N ASP A 15 16.23 -23.71 18.51
CA ASP A 15 15.59 -24.68 19.41
C ASP A 15 14.27 -25.16 18.78
N SER A 16 14.27 -26.40 18.26
CA SER A 16 13.16 -26.96 17.50
C SER A 16 11.82 -26.93 18.26
N LYS A 17 11.84 -27.07 19.59
CA LYS A 17 10.62 -26.96 20.40
C LYS A 17 9.94 -25.60 20.22
N TYR A 18 10.71 -24.53 20.17
CA TYR A 18 10.17 -23.18 20.04
C TYR A 18 9.91 -22.81 18.58
N GLU A 19 10.63 -23.39 17.62
CA GLU A 19 10.29 -23.29 16.19
C GLU A 19 8.90 -23.88 15.92
N ASP A 20 8.61 -25.07 16.45
CA ASP A 20 7.29 -25.73 16.31
C ASP A 20 6.15 -24.85 16.87
N ILE A 21 6.40 -24.13 17.97
CA ILE A 21 5.43 -23.21 18.56
C ILE A 21 5.18 -21.98 17.65
N ILE A 22 6.19 -21.52 16.92
CA ILE A 22 6.00 -20.46 15.91
C ILE A 22 5.14 -20.99 14.76
N MET A 23 5.32 -22.24 14.35
CA MET A 23 4.47 -22.86 13.34
C MET A 23 3.02 -23.01 13.82
N GLU A 24 2.79 -23.43 15.07
CA GLU A 24 1.46 -23.46 15.68
C GLU A 24 0.80 -22.06 15.69
N LEU A 25 1.59 -21.01 15.92
CA LEU A 25 1.12 -19.63 15.82
C LEU A 25 0.69 -19.28 14.40
N MET A 26 1.44 -19.66 13.39
CA MET A 26 1.08 -19.40 11.99
C MET A 26 -0.17 -20.19 11.57
N ASP A 27 -0.28 -21.46 11.95
CA ASP A 27 -1.49 -22.27 11.68
C ASP A 27 -2.74 -21.68 12.37
N THR A 28 -2.54 -21.14 13.58
CA THR A 28 -3.61 -20.44 14.31
C THR A 28 -3.99 -19.13 13.64
N VAL A 29 -3.03 -18.38 13.10
CA VAL A 29 -3.30 -17.18 12.30
C VAL A 29 -4.15 -17.53 11.09
N ASP A 30 -3.75 -18.55 10.32
CA ASP A 30 -4.44 -18.98 9.10
C ASP A 30 -5.87 -19.48 9.36
N SER A 31 -6.11 -20.12 10.50
CA SER A 31 -7.42 -20.68 10.85
C SER A 31 -8.34 -19.70 11.59
N TYR A 32 -7.79 -18.79 12.39
CA TYR A 32 -8.58 -17.87 13.22
C TYR A 32 -8.88 -16.55 12.51
N ILE A 33 -7.98 -16.06 11.64
CA ILE A 33 -8.15 -14.81 10.91
C ILE A 33 -8.69 -15.15 9.52
N PRO A 34 -9.96 -14.82 9.20
CA PRO A 34 -10.50 -15.08 7.87
C PRO A 34 -9.73 -14.26 6.83
N GLU A 35 -9.58 -14.83 5.63
CA GLU A 35 -9.00 -14.10 4.52
C GLU A 35 -9.86 -12.87 4.21
N PRO A 36 -9.28 -11.65 4.22
CA PRO A 36 -10.04 -10.45 3.96
C PRO A 36 -10.42 -10.37 2.48
N GLU A 37 -11.68 -10.04 2.21
CA GLU A 37 -12.12 -9.71 0.86
C GLU A 37 -11.40 -8.46 0.37
N ARG A 38 -10.77 -8.56 -0.80
CA ARG A 38 -10.05 -7.44 -1.43
C ARG A 38 -10.99 -6.66 -2.31
N ASP A 39 -11.10 -5.35 -2.06
CA ASP A 39 -11.97 -4.42 -2.78
C ASP A 39 -11.43 -4.04 -4.18
N THR A 40 -11.11 -5.01 -5.04
CA THR A 40 -10.45 -4.75 -6.35
C THR A 40 -11.35 -4.10 -7.39
N ASP A 41 -12.68 -4.26 -7.27
CA ASP A 41 -13.63 -3.72 -8.25
C ASP A 41 -13.98 -2.23 -8.02
N LYS A 42 -13.52 -1.65 -6.90
CA LYS A 42 -13.75 -0.25 -6.58
C LYS A 42 -12.73 0.65 -7.32
N PRO A 43 -13.03 1.96 -7.51
CA PRO A 43 -12.05 2.90 -8.03
C PRO A 43 -10.79 2.95 -7.15
N LEU A 44 -9.62 2.97 -7.80
CA LEU A 44 -8.30 3.06 -7.15
C LEU A 44 -8.29 4.14 -6.07
N LEU A 45 -7.82 3.76 -4.89
CA LEU A 45 -7.44 4.66 -3.80
C LEU A 45 -6.20 4.11 -3.10
N LEU A 46 -5.10 4.84 -3.19
CA LEU A 46 -3.81 4.50 -2.60
C LEU A 46 -3.33 5.69 -1.76
N PRO A 47 -3.46 5.61 -0.42
CA PRO A 47 -2.90 6.60 0.49
C PRO A 47 -1.38 6.70 0.39
N VAL A 48 -0.86 7.90 0.19
CA VAL A 48 0.58 8.15 0.12
C VAL A 48 1.16 8.15 1.55
N GLU A 49 2.01 7.17 1.82
CA GLU A 49 2.69 6.99 3.11
C GLU A 49 4.10 7.59 3.11
N ASP A 50 4.84 7.42 2.02
CA ASP A 50 6.19 8.00 1.84
C ASP A 50 6.49 8.28 0.36
N VAL A 51 7.40 9.22 0.10
CA VAL A 51 7.76 9.71 -1.23
C VAL A 51 9.27 9.71 -1.42
N PHE A 52 9.72 8.98 -2.44
CA PHE A 52 11.11 8.85 -2.81
C PHE A 52 11.37 9.51 -4.17
N SER A 53 12.57 10.05 -4.36
CA SER A 53 13.08 10.42 -5.67
C SER A 53 14.19 9.44 -6.03
N ILE A 54 14.04 8.75 -7.15
CA ILE A 54 15.04 7.82 -7.65
C ILE A 54 15.70 8.43 -8.88
N THR A 55 17.00 8.70 -8.77
CA THR A 55 17.81 9.25 -9.86
C THR A 55 17.63 8.42 -11.14
N GLY A 56 17.20 9.08 -12.22
CA GLY A 56 16.98 8.45 -13.53
C GLY A 56 15.66 7.67 -13.69
N ARG A 57 14.89 7.44 -12.63
CA ARG A 57 13.57 6.77 -12.69
C ARG A 57 12.40 7.72 -12.38
N GLY A 58 12.62 8.76 -11.59
CA GLY A 58 11.61 9.75 -11.22
C GLY A 58 11.09 9.57 -9.79
N THR A 59 9.90 10.09 -9.53
CA THR A 59 9.28 10.10 -8.20
C THR A 59 8.52 8.80 -7.96
N VAL A 60 8.68 8.22 -6.77
CA VAL A 60 7.97 7.03 -6.32
C VAL A 60 7.17 7.38 -5.08
N ALA A 61 5.86 7.15 -5.14
CA ALA A 61 4.99 7.23 -3.97
C ALA A 61 4.73 5.81 -3.47
N SER A 62 4.87 5.58 -2.16
CA SER A 62 4.60 4.27 -1.55
C SER A 62 3.38 4.32 -0.65
N GLY A 63 2.70 3.18 -0.53
CA GLY A 63 1.62 2.97 0.41
C GLY A 63 0.90 1.65 0.16
N ARG A 64 -0.05 1.33 1.05
CA ARG A 64 -0.98 0.23 0.83
C ARG A 64 -2.12 0.66 -0.08
N ILE A 65 -2.45 -0.13 -1.09
CA ILE A 65 -3.67 0.12 -1.88
C ILE A 65 -4.88 -0.19 -0.99
N ASP A 66 -5.69 0.82 -0.69
CA ASP A 66 -6.86 0.66 0.17
C ASP A 66 -7.97 -0.07 -0.61
N ARG A 67 -8.18 0.33 -1.87
CA ARG A 67 -9.14 -0.29 -2.78
C ARG A 67 -8.76 -0.09 -4.25
N GLY A 68 -9.35 -0.93 -5.10
CA GLY A 68 -9.15 -0.94 -6.54
C GLY A 68 -7.84 -1.57 -6.97
N THR A 69 -7.43 -1.23 -8.19
CA THR A 69 -6.21 -1.72 -8.83
C THR A 69 -5.49 -0.55 -9.49
N VAL A 70 -4.16 -0.57 -9.45
CA VAL A 70 -3.30 0.34 -10.21
C VAL A 70 -2.48 -0.45 -11.21
N ARG A 71 -2.46 -0.02 -12.47
CA ARG A 71 -1.69 -0.66 -13.54
C ARG A 71 -0.65 0.29 -14.11
N VAL A 72 0.39 -0.28 -14.69
CA VAL A 72 1.32 0.50 -15.51
C VAL A 72 0.54 1.14 -16.68
N ASN A 73 0.79 2.42 -16.91
CA ASN A 73 0.12 3.33 -17.85
C ASN A 73 -1.25 3.87 -17.42
N ASP A 74 -1.74 3.56 -16.21
CA ASP A 74 -2.95 4.21 -15.72
C ASP A 74 -2.73 5.72 -15.54
N GLU A 75 -3.73 6.50 -15.97
CA GLU A 75 -3.86 7.90 -15.58
C GLU A 75 -4.47 7.98 -14.17
N ILE A 76 -3.84 8.76 -13.30
CA ILE A 76 -4.24 8.93 -11.91
C ILE A 76 -4.31 10.40 -11.52
N GLU A 77 -4.98 10.67 -10.40
CA GLU A 77 -4.99 11.97 -9.73
C GLU A 77 -4.34 11.86 -8.35
N ILE A 78 -3.51 12.85 -8.01
CA ILE A 78 -2.99 13.07 -6.66
C ILE A 78 -3.91 14.10 -6.00
N VAL A 79 -4.62 13.67 -4.97
CA VAL A 79 -5.71 14.44 -4.34
C VAL A 79 -5.42 14.64 -2.86
N GLY A 80 -5.74 15.83 -2.35
CA GLY A 80 -5.70 16.16 -0.91
C GLY A 80 -4.60 17.13 -0.54
N ILE A 81 -4.75 17.75 0.64
CA ILE A 81 -3.85 18.74 1.29
C ILE A 81 -3.65 20.04 0.50
N ARG A 82 -3.35 19.95 -0.80
CA ARG A 82 -3.16 21.06 -1.73
C ARG A 82 -4.45 21.36 -2.48
N ASP A 83 -4.60 22.61 -2.89
CA ASP A 83 -5.79 23.07 -3.63
C ASP A 83 -5.87 22.48 -5.04
N GLU A 84 -4.71 22.25 -5.67
CA GLU A 84 -4.63 21.71 -7.03
C GLU A 84 -4.60 20.18 -7.03
N ILE A 85 -5.54 19.57 -7.76
CA ILE A 85 -5.50 18.14 -8.09
C ILE A 85 -4.54 17.93 -9.25
N LYS A 86 -3.48 17.17 -9.01
CA LYS A 86 -2.46 16.91 -10.02
C LYS A 86 -2.71 15.60 -10.74
N LYS A 87 -2.65 15.63 -12.08
CA LYS A 87 -2.72 14.41 -12.90
C LYS A 87 -1.32 13.86 -13.15
N ALA A 88 -1.20 12.53 -13.16
CA ALA A 88 0.03 11.85 -13.52
C ALA A 88 -0.28 10.53 -14.22
N VAL A 89 0.76 9.94 -14.81
CA VAL A 89 0.70 8.60 -15.41
C VAL A 89 1.60 7.67 -14.61
N VAL A 90 1.09 6.50 -14.27
CA VAL A 90 1.86 5.44 -13.62
C VAL A 90 2.80 4.82 -14.64
N THR A 91 4.10 4.84 -14.37
CA THR A 91 5.11 4.25 -15.27
C THR A 91 5.71 2.96 -14.75
N GLY A 92 5.37 2.56 -13.54
CA GLY A 92 5.84 1.33 -12.93
C GLY A 92 5.15 1.10 -11.59
N VAL A 93 4.96 -0.17 -11.25
CA VAL A 93 4.51 -0.62 -9.94
C VAL A 93 5.57 -1.58 -9.41
N GLU A 94 6.03 -1.36 -8.19
CA GLU A 94 7.10 -2.16 -7.57
C GLU A 94 6.68 -2.64 -6.18
N MET A 95 6.88 -3.93 -5.87
CA MET A 95 6.76 -4.48 -4.52
C MET A 95 8.07 -5.18 -4.17
N PHE A 96 8.75 -4.70 -3.11
CA PHE A 96 9.95 -5.34 -2.55
C PHE A 96 11.01 -5.72 -3.61
N ARG A 97 11.46 -4.75 -4.42
CA ARG A 97 12.44 -4.93 -5.51
C ARG A 97 11.97 -5.81 -6.68
N LYS A 98 10.68 -6.13 -6.77
CA LYS A 98 10.07 -6.82 -7.92
C LYS A 98 9.17 -5.85 -8.66
N GLN A 99 9.31 -5.80 -9.98
CA GLN A 99 8.37 -5.09 -10.84
C GLN A 99 7.12 -5.93 -11.04
N LEU A 100 5.97 -5.25 -11.01
CA LEU A 100 4.66 -5.81 -11.23
C LEU A 100 3.97 -5.06 -12.37
N ASP A 101 3.11 -5.76 -13.11
CA ASP A 101 2.27 -5.13 -14.14
C ASP A 101 1.08 -4.37 -13.50
N GLU A 102 0.63 -4.84 -12.35
CA GLU A 102 -0.43 -4.22 -11.55
C GLU A 102 -0.21 -4.42 -10.04
N GLY A 103 -0.83 -3.54 -9.24
CA GLY A 103 -0.97 -3.69 -7.79
C GLY A 103 -2.45 -3.72 -7.42
N LEU A 104 -2.81 -4.59 -6.48
CA LEU A 104 -4.20 -4.84 -6.07
C LEU A 104 -4.47 -4.27 -4.68
N ALA A 105 -5.75 -4.04 -4.37
CA ALA A 105 -6.20 -3.73 -3.01
C ALA A 105 -5.56 -4.69 -1.98
N GLY A 106 -4.99 -4.11 -0.94
CA GLY A 106 -4.26 -4.80 0.13
C GLY A 106 -2.74 -4.88 -0.08
N ASP A 107 -2.22 -4.63 -1.28
CA ASP A 107 -0.80 -4.69 -1.58
C ASP A 107 -0.05 -3.43 -1.10
N ASN A 108 1.14 -3.62 -0.55
CA ASN A 108 2.09 -2.52 -0.27
C ASN A 108 3.00 -2.32 -1.48
N VAL A 109 2.82 -1.21 -2.21
CA VAL A 109 3.53 -0.97 -3.47
C VAL A 109 4.19 0.41 -3.48
N GLY A 110 5.24 0.53 -4.29
CA GLY A 110 5.75 1.80 -4.80
C GLY A 110 5.24 2.05 -6.21
N VAL A 111 4.65 3.20 -6.45
CA VAL A 111 4.11 3.63 -7.75
C VAL A 111 5.04 4.70 -8.33
N LEU A 112 5.65 4.42 -9.48
CA LEU A 112 6.49 5.36 -10.21
C LEU A 112 5.59 6.32 -11.00
N LEU A 113 5.79 7.62 -10.83
CA LEU A 113 4.95 8.67 -11.41
C LEU A 113 5.73 9.49 -12.43
N ARG A 114 5.17 9.62 -13.64
CA ARG A 114 5.73 10.51 -14.67
C ARG A 114 5.30 11.96 -14.44
N GLY A 115 6.25 12.88 -14.54
CA GLY A 115 5.97 14.32 -14.53
C GLY A 115 5.61 14.90 -13.16
N VAL A 116 5.88 14.15 -12.09
CA VAL A 116 5.68 14.58 -10.71
C VAL A 116 7.05 14.68 -10.05
N GLN A 117 7.37 15.84 -9.48
CA GLN A 117 8.55 16.02 -8.64
C GLN A 117 8.24 15.64 -7.19
N ARG A 118 9.29 15.31 -6.43
CA ARG A 118 9.14 14.86 -5.03
C ARG A 118 8.45 15.90 -4.14
N ASP A 119 8.66 17.18 -4.37
CA ASP A 119 8.03 18.28 -3.63
C ASP A 119 6.60 18.59 -4.06
N GLU A 120 6.12 17.95 -5.13
CA GLU A 120 4.77 18.10 -5.68
C GLU A 120 3.76 17.08 -5.13
N ILE A 121 4.24 16.14 -4.33
CA ILE A 121 3.46 15.08 -3.68
C ILE A 121 3.94 14.90 -2.24
N GLU A 122 3.01 14.69 -1.32
CA GLU A 122 3.35 14.55 0.09
C GLU A 122 2.49 13.51 0.81
N ARG A 123 3.00 13.05 1.96
CA ARG A 123 2.30 12.12 2.83
C ARG A 123 0.94 12.69 3.25
N GLY A 124 -0.09 11.85 3.20
CA GLY A 124 -1.47 12.22 3.54
C GLY A 124 -2.32 12.63 2.34
N GLN A 125 -1.72 12.81 1.16
CA GLN A 125 -2.45 12.79 -0.11
C GLN A 125 -2.84 11.35 -0.50
N VAL A 126 -3.70 11.22 -1.49
CA VAL A 126 -4.08 9.93 -2.09
C VAL A 126 -3.80 9.93 -3.59
N ILE A 127 -3.33 8.81 -4.12
CA ILE A 127 -3.35 8.51 -5.55
C ILE A 127 -4.68 7.81 -5.83
N ALA A 128 -5.50 8.40 -6.69
CA ALA A 128 -6.84 7.94 -6.96
C ALA A 128 -7.13 7.83 -8.46
N LYS A 129 -8.13 7.01 -8.81
CA LYS A 129 -8.71 7.04 -10.16
C LYS A 129 -9.26 8.45 -10.44
N PRO A 130 -9.03 9.05 -11.62
CA PRO A 130 -9.47 10.41 -11.90
C PRO A 130 -10.96 10.63 -11.63
N GLY A 131 -11.28 11.70 -10.90
CA GLY A 131 -12.65 12.09 -10.53
C GLY A 131 -13.35 11.17 -9.53
N SER A 132 -12.67 10.17 -8.96
CA SER A 132 -13.29 9.20 -8.04
C SER A 132 -13.42 9.69 -6.60
N ILE A 133 -12.68 10.73 -6.21
CA ILE A 133 -12.70 11.34 -4.88
C ILE A 133 -12.37 12.82 -4.98
N ASN A 134 -12.94 13.63 -4.08
CA ASN A 134 -12.68 15.06 -3.98
C ASN A 134 -12.20 15.42 -2.56
N PRO A 135 -11.33 16.43 -2.41
CA PRO A 135 -10.93 16.91 -1.10
C PRO A 135 -12.07 17.71 -0.46
N HIS A 136 -12.25 17.57 0.85
CA HIS A 136 -13.25 18.30 1.63
C HIS A 136 -12.60 18.87 2.90
N THR A 137 -13.02 20.08 3.31
CA THR A 137 -12.51 20.77 4.50
C THR A 137 -13.52 20.85 5.64
N LYS A 138 -14.78 20.47 5.40
CA LYS A 138 -15.85 20.44 6.39
C LYS A 138 -16.62 19.14 6.26
N PHE A 139 -16.78 18.44 7.37
CA PHE A 139 -17.59 17.23 7.47
C PHE A 139 -18.25 17.18 8.85
N LYS A 140 -19.29 16.35 8.99
CA LYS A 140 -19.82 15.98 10.31
C LYS A 140 -19.18 14.65 10.69
N GLY A 141 -18.53 14.60 11.85
CA GLY A 141 -18.02 13.36 12.44
C GLY A 141 -18.88 12.96 13.64
N GLU A 142 -19.04 11.66 13.84
CA GLU A 142 -19.60 11.06 15.06
C GLU A 142 -18.49 10.31 15.81
#